data_AF-A0A0B2URJ4-F1
#
_entry.id   AF-A0A0B2URJ4-F1
#
_cell.length_a   1.000
_cell.length_b   1.000
_cell.length_c   1.000
_cell.angle_alpha   90.00
_cell.angle_beta   90.00
_cell.angle_gamma   90.00
#
_symmetry.space_group_name_H-M   'P 1'
#
loop_
_entity.id
_entity.type
_entity.pdbx_description
1 polymer ?
#
loop_
_entity_poly.entity_id
_entity_poly.type
_entity_poly.pdbx_seq_one_letter_code
_entity_poly.pdbx_strand_id
1 'polypeptide(L)'
;MWPLSTYTGRILLQTSPPHVHNQLDRCMSEASTVDGVLELRSAHFWQLDFGSMAGTVDVRVRRDADEQRVLAAVTEKLSSVVSLLTVQV
;
A
#
# COMPACT_ATOMS: atom_id res chain seq x y z
N MET A 1 -12.66 -28.95 1.65
CA MET A 1 -11.68 -28.15 2.45
C MET A 1 -10.63 -27.42 1.63
N TRP A 2 -10.33 -27.85 0.39
CA TRP A 2 -9.32 -27.25 -0.50
C TRP A 2 -9.30 -25.71 -0.66
N PRO A 3 -10.45 -25.02 -0.81
CA PRO A 3 -10.42 -23.57 -1.05
C PRO A 3 -9.93 -22.81 0.19
N LEU A 4 -10.34 -23.23 1.38
CA LEU A 4 -9.98 -22.56 2.62
C LEU A 4 -8.48 -22.67 2.91
N SER A 5 -7.91 -23.87 2.77
CA SER A 5 -6.47 -24.08 2.92
C SER A 5 -5.64 -23.27 1.93
N THR A 6 -6.12 -23.10 0.69
CA THR A 6 -5.44 -22.29 -0.32
C THR A 6 -5.48 -20.80 0.02
N TYR A 7 -6.64 -20.29 0.46
CA TYR A 7 -6.78 -18.89 0.87
C TYR A 7 -5.95 -18.57 2.11
N THR A 8 -6.01 -19.41 3.14
CA THR A 8 -5.20 -19.23 4.34
C THR A 8 -3.71 -19.34 4.04
N GLY A 9 -3.30 -20.26 3.16
CA GLY A 9 -1.93 -20.34 2.68
C GLY A 9 -1.43 -19.05 2.03
N ARG A 10 -2.26 -18.41 1.21
CA ARG A 10 -1.95 -17.10 0.60
C ARG A 10 -1.81 -15.96 1.60
N ILE A 11 -2.65 -15.94 2.64
CA ILE A 11 -2.56 -14.97 3.74
C ILE A 11 -1.24 -15.16 4.50
N LEU A 12 -0.91 -16.41 4.87
CA LEU A 12 0.32 -16.73 5.60
C LEU A 12 1.59 -16.43 4.79
N LEU A 13 1.51 -16.57 3.46
CA LEU A 13 2.59 -16.19 2.54
C LEU A 13 2.66 -14.69 2.25
N GLN A 14 1.82 -13.88 2.92
CA GLN A 14 1.79 -12.43 2.75
C GLN A 14 1.61 -12.03 1.29
N THR A 15 0.68 -12.68 0.60
CA THR A 15 0.38 -12.36 -0.81
C THR A 15 -0.76 -11.35 -0.92
N SER A 16 -0.74 -10.57 -1.99
CA SER A 16 -1.85 -9.68 -2.36
C SER A 16 -2.94 -10.45 -3.12
N PRO A 17 -4.23 -10.19 -2.85
CA PRO A 17 -5.31 -10.81 -3.60
C PRO A 17 -5.39 -10.26 -5.04
N PRO A 18 -5.59 -11.10 -6.08
CA PRO A 18 -5.62 -10.65 -7.48
C PRO A 18 -6.67 -9.57 -7.76
N HIS A 19 -7.80 -9.59 -7.07
CA HIS A 19 -8.91 -8.65 -7.28
C HIS A 19 -8.63 -7.23 -6.77
N VAL A 20 -7.68 -7.03 -5.85
CA VAL A 20 -7.32 -5.69 -5.33
C VAL A 20 -6.16 -5.05 -6.09
N HIS A 21 -5.47 -5.77 -6.98
CA HIS A 21 -4.30 -5.24 -7.69
C HIS A 21 -4.64 -3.97 -8.48
N ASN A 22 -5.76 -3.97 -9.20
CA ASN A 22 -6.21 -2.79 -9.95
C ASN A 22 -6.50 -1.58 -9.05
N GLN A 23 -6.95 -1.79 -7.80
CA GLN A 23 -7.19 -0.71 -6.86
C GLN A 23 -5.87 -0.20 -6.27
N LEU A 24 -4.96 -1.11 -5.92
CA LEU A 24 -3.61 -0.77 -5.48
C LEU A 24 -2.85 0.02 -6.55
N ASP A 25 -2.88 -0.40 -7.81
CA ASP A 25 -2.21 0.30 -8.91
C ASP A 25 -2.76 1.73 -9.10
N ARG A 26 -4.08 1.91 -8.97
CA ARG A 26 -4.69 3.24 -9.01
C ARG A 26 -4.25 4.10 -7.83
N CYS A 27 -4.34 3.60 -6.60
CA CYS A 27 -3.93 4.34 -5.42
C CYS A 27 -2.44 4.67 -5.41
N MET A 28 -1.59 3.77 -5.91
CA MET A 28 -0.16 4.01 -6.10
C MET A 28 0.10 5.09 -7.14
N SER A 29 -0.63 5.06 -8.27
CA SER A 29 -0.55 6.13 -9.26
C SER A 29 -0.98 7.47 -8.68
N GLU A 30 -2.09 7.53 -7.94
CA GLU A 30 -2.55 8.76 -7.29
C GLU A 30 -1.55 9.26 -6.25
N ALA A 31 -1.01 8.37 -5.40
CA ALA A 31 0.01 8.72 -4.43
C ALA A 31 1.29 9.25 -5.08
N SER A 32 1.67 8.73 -6.27
CA SER A 32 2.83 9.23 -7.03
C SER A 32 2.61 10.63 -7.63
N THR A 33 1.36 11.06 -7.80
CA THR A 33 1.03 12.41 -8.29
C THR A 33 0.98 13.47 -7.18
N VAL A 34 1.17 13.08 -5.92
CA VAL A 34 1.24 14.02 -4.79
C VAL A 34 2.44 14.94 -4.97
N ASP A 35 2.21 16.25 -4.85
CA ASP A 35 3.26 17.24 -4.97
C ASP A 35 4.36 17.02 -3.91
N GLY A 36 5.59 16.90 -4.37
CA GLY A 36 6.75 16.57 -3.53
C GLY A 36 7.20 15.10 -3.57
N VAL A 37 6.40 14.17 -4.09
CA VAL A 37 6.83 12.78 -4.29
C VAL A 37 7.69 12.67 -5.54
N LEU A 38 8.89 12.10 -5.39
CA LEU A 38 9.78 11.75 -6.52
C LEU A 38 9.50 10.33 -7.02
N GLU A 39 9.39 9.38 -6.10
CA GLU A 39 9.10 7.98 -6.42
C GLU A 39 8.60 7.23 -5.19
N LEU A 40 7.78 6.20 -5.43
CA LEU A 40 7.37 5.22 -4.44
C LEU A 40 8.18 3.93 -4.67
N ARG A 41 8.88 3.47 -3.65
CA ARG A 41 9.75 2.29 -3.67
C ARG A 41 9.28 1.23 -2.68
N SER A 42 9.75 0.01 -2.92
CA SER A 42 9.57 -1.14 -2.00
C SER A 42 8.13 -1.36 -1.56
N ALA A 43 7.15 -0.98 -2.40
CA ALA A 43 5.74 -1.10 -2.05
C ALA A 43 5.38 -2.58 -1.92
N HIS A 44 4.96 -2.98 -0.73
CA HIS A 44 4.59 -4.35 -0.43
C HIS A 44 3.23 -4.35 0.26
N PHE A 45 2.26 -5.04 -0.34
CA PHE A 45 0.89 -5.12 0.15
C PHE A 45 0.49 -6.58 0.30
N TRP A 46 -0.13 -6.92 1.42
CA TRP A 46 -0.52 -8.29 1.71
C TRP A 46 -1.79 -8.37 2.54
N GLN A 47 -2.54 -9.45 2.31
CA GLN A 47 -3.74 -9.72 3.08
C GLN A 47 -3.37 -10.21 4.49
N LEU A 48 -3.93 -9.57 5.52
CA LEU A 48 -3.75 -9.94 6.94
C LEU A 48 -4.80 -10.95 7.39
N ASP A 49 -6.04 -10.71 6.99
CA ASP A 49 -7.21 -11.54 7.27
C ASP A 49 -8.23 -11.43 6.12
N PHE A 50 -9.42 -11.99 6.26
CA PHE A 50 -10.43 -11.98 5.18
C PHE A 50 -11.00 -10.59 4.81
N GLY A 51 -10.77 -9.54 5.61
CA GLY A 51 -11.30 -8.19 5.41
C GLY A 51 -10.27 -7.07 5.51
N SER A 52 -9.05 -7.34 5.97
CA SER A 52 -8.02 -6.34 6.27
C SER A 52 -6.76 -6.59 5.45
N MET A 53 -6.19 -5.50 4.94
CA MET A 53 -4.94 -5.52 4.19
C MET A 53 -3.88 -4.68 4.91
N ALA A 54 -2.65 -5.19 4.95
CA ALA A 54 -1.50 -4.45 5.41
C ALA A 54 -0.62 -4.05 4.23
N GLY A 55 0.19 -3.01 4.44
CA GLY A 55 1.16 -2.60 3.46
C GLY A 55 2.26 -1.73 4.01
N THR A 56 3.38 -1.74 3.30
CA THR A 56 4.53 -0.86 3.52
C THR A 56 4.88 -0.17 2.22
N VAL A 57 5.24 1.10 2.29
CA VAL A 57 5.74 1.83 1.13
C VAL A 57 6.83 2.82 1.55
N ASP A 58 7.89 2.90 0.75
CA ASP A 58 8.94 3.89 0.91
C ASP A 58 8.69 5.03 -0.07
N VAL A 59 8.61 6.25 0.41
CA VAL A 59 8.32 7.44 -0.38
C VAL A 59 9.56 8.29 -0.44
N ARG A 60 10.12 8.48 -1.64
CA ARG A 60 11.20 9.45 -1.80
C ARG A 60 10.62 10.82 -2.05
N VAL A 61 10.95 11.75 -1.17
CA VAL A 61 10.44 13.12 -1.19
C VAL A 61 11.50 14.09 -1.75
N ARG A 62 11.03 15.14 -2.42
CA ARG A 62 11.86 16.22 -2.97
C ARG A 62 12.44 17.06 -1.82
N ARG A 63 13.68 17.55 -1.97
CA ARG A 63 14.41 18.26 -0.89
C ARG A 63 13.76 19.57 -0.42
N ASP A 64 12.95 20.19 -1.25
CA ASP A 64 12.21 21.43 -0.99
C ASP A 64 10.73 21.19 -0.62
N ALA A 65 10.30 19.93 -0.54
CA ALA A 65 8.94 19.57 -0.15
C ALA A 65 8.84 19.30 1.35
N ASP A 66 7.65 19.52 1.90
CA ASP A 66 7.33 19.23 3.30
C ASP A 66 7.05 17.72 3.46
N GLU A 67 8.00 17.00 4.04
CA GLU A 67 7.94 15.55 4.27
C GLU A 67 6.69 15.13 5.05
N GLN A 68 6.29 15.90 6.06
CA GLN A 68 5.13 15.56 6.89
C GLN A 68 3.83 15.72 6.12
N ARG A 69 3.75 16.75 5.26
CA ARG A 69 2.60 16.95 4.39
C ARG A 69 2.50 15.87 3.31
N VAL A 70 3.63 15.47 2.74
CA VAL A 70 3.67 14.35 1.76
C VAL A 70 3.29 13.04 2.43
N LEU A 71 3.83 12.75 3.62
CA LEU A 71 3.49 11.58 4.43
C LEU A 71 1.98 11.49 4.66
N ALA A 72 1.37 12.58 5.12
CA ALA A 72 -0.07 12.63 5.40
C ALA A 72 -0.90 12.38 4.14
N ALA A 73 -0.56 13.05 3.02
CA ALA A 73 -1.29 12.92 1.77
C ALA A 73 -1.16 11.50 1.16
N VAL A 74 0.04 10.92 1.15
CA VAL A 74 0.27 9.55 0.65
C VAL A 74 -0.44 8.53 1.54
N THR A 75 -0.39 8.71 2.86
CA THR A 75 -1.09 7.85 3.82
C THR A 75 -2.60 7.90 3.59
N GLU A 76 -3.18 9.10 3.42
CA GLU A 76 -4.61 9.26 3.16
C GLU A 76 -5.04 8.52 1.89
N LYS A 77 -4.30 8.66 0.78
CA LYS A 77 -4.61 7.98 -0.48
C LYS A 77 -4.58 6.46 -0.37
N LEU A 78 -3.53 5.92 0.24
CA LEU A 78 -3.33 4.48 0.36
C LEU A 78 -4.22 3.84 1.43
N SER A 79 -4.62 4.60 2.46
CA SER A 79 -5.51 4.12 3.54
C SER A 79 -6.91 3.72 3.05
N SER A 80 -7.32 4.19 1.88
CA SER A 80 -8.60 3.81 1.25
C SER A 80 -8.67 2.33 0.87
N VAL A 81 -7.53 1.68 0.64
CA VAL A 81 -7.43 0.27 0.23
C VAL A 81 -6.67 -0.56 1.27
N VAL A 82 -5.69 0.03 1.95
CA VAL A 82 -4.83 -0.64 2.94
C VAL A 82 -5.18 -0.17 4.34
N SER A 83 -5.77 -1.05 5.15
CA SER A 83 -6.21 -0.74 6.51
C SER A 83 -5.04 -0.50 7.47
N LEU A 84 -3.95 -1.25 7.30
CA LEU A 84 -2.78 -1.19 8.17
C LEU A 84 -1.55 -0.80 7.34
N LEU A 85 -1.33 0.51 7.18
CA LEU A 85 -0.29 1.04 6.31
C LEU A 85 0.86 1.64 7.12
N THR A 86 2.10 1.30 6.74
CA THR A 86 3.30 2.00 7.18
C THR A 86 3.92 2.70 6.00
N VAL A 87 4.03 4.03 6.08
CA VAL A 87 4.68 4.86 5.06
C VAL A 87 6.00 5.37 5.63
N GLN A 88 7.10 5.11 4.94
CA GLN A 88 8.42 5.63 5.27
C GLN A 88 8.77 6.76 4.29
N VAL A 89 9.37 7.84 4.79
CA VAL A 89 9.77 9.03 4.01
C VAL A 89 11.27 9.24 4.17
#